data_AF-A0A497M551-F1
#
_entry.id   AF-A0A497M551-F1
#
_cell.length_a   1.000
_cell.length_b   1.000
_cell.length_c   1.000
_cell.angle_alpha   90.00
_cell.angle_beta   90.00
_cell.angle_gamma   90.00
#
_symmetry.space_group_name_H-M   'P 1'
#
loop_
_entity.id
_entity.type
_entity.pdbx_description
1 polymer ?
#
loop_
_entity_poly.entity_id
_entity_poly.type
_entity_poly.pdbx_seq_one_letter_code
_entity_poly.pdbx_strand_id
1 'polypeptide(L)'
;QGKLYPDFMGIEIGVAEKLAIRAIARASGHSEKEIEEDLKKTGDIGETAQNFIARKKQITLFQQPLTVEKVYETLDKMAKATGEGAMDLKVSLLAGLLANASPKEAKYIVRTVTGKLRLGIADMTVLDALAIAYGGGKEARQLLERAYNISSDLGRVAKTLVEEGLEGIKKFKVVIGEPIRPMLAERLSSPHEILEKLGGKCAAEYKYDGERIQAHKDGKKVLLFSRRLENITAQYPDAVELLKNQVKAKEAILEGECVAIDPDTGDMLPFQELMHRRRKYGIEKAMEEYPVSLFMFDALYVDGKDLTLEPYPVRREYLNKVVEEGERIKIAEYIITDNPEELEKFFLEAVEKGCEGLVCKSVMPDSIYRAGARGWLWIKYKRDYKSEMTDTVDLVIVGAFHGKGRRAGTYGALLLAAYDPENDTFKTVCKCGSGFTDEDLANLPKMLEPHRIEHKHPRVISNLEADVWFEPKIVIEVIGAEITLSPIHTCAMDVIRKGSGLAIRFPRFTGNYRFDKAAEDATTEKEIIEMYQHQLKRINES
;
A
#
# COMPACT_ATOMS: atom_id res chain seq x y z
N GLN A 1 14.77 9.79 20.24
CA GLN A 1 13.89 9.67 19.05
C GLN A 1 13.30 11.01 18.58
N GLY A 2 13.13 12.02 19.44
CA GLY A 2 12.56 13.31 19.01
C GLY A 2 11.06 13.25 18.72
N LYS A 3 10.36 12.31 19.35
CA LYS A 3 8.92 12.08 19.25
C LYS A 3 8.30 12.14 20.66
N LEU A 4 7.01 12.47 20.75
CA LEU A 4 6.24 12.40 22.01
C LEU A 4 5.41 11.12 22.12
N TYR A 5 4.95 10.62 20.99
CA TYR A 5 3.99 9.52 20.87
C TYR A 5 4.49 8.49 19.87
N PRO A 6 4.03 7.23 19.98
CA PRO A 6 4.13 6.25 18.90
C PRO A 6 3.47 6.79 17.61
N ASP A 7 4.00 6.39 16.45
CA ASP A 7 3.56 6.91 15.15
C ASP A 7 2.07 6.64 14.87
N PHE A 8 1.55 5.52 15.38
CA PHE A 8 0.15 5.12 15.18
C PHE A 8 -0.88 6.02 15.87
N MET A 9 -0.45 6.86 16.81
CA MET A 9 -1.31 7.86 17.45
C MET A 9 -1.61 9.04 16.52
N GLY A 10 -0.80 9.25 15.47
CA GLY A 10 -0.99 10.35 14.50
C GLY A 10 -0.81 11.75 15.09
N ILE A 11 -0.16 11.87 16.25
CA ILE A 11 0.08 13.14 16.94
C ILE A 11 1.50 13.62 16.63
N GLU A 12 1.61 14.69 15.84
CA GLU A 12 2.87 15.34 15.53
C GLU A 12 3.02 16.67 16.29
N ILE A 13 4.22 16.94 16.81
CA ILE A 13 4.53 18.27 17.37
C ILE A 13 4.62 19.31 16.25
N GLY A 14 5.34 18.95 15.19
CA GLY A 14 5.53 19.65 13.92
C GLY A 14 5.40 21.17 13.97
N VAL A 15 6.45 21.86 14.42
CA VAL A 15 6.51 23.33 14.39
C VAL A 15 7.32 23.77 13.18
N ALA A 16 6.70 24.54 12.28
CA ALA A 16 7.38 25.14 11.16
C ALA A 16 8.54 26.04 11.63
N GLU A 17 9.64 26.07 10.88
CA GLU A 17 10.85 26.83 11.26
C GLU A 17 10.55 28.30 11.54
N LYS A 18 9.66 28.92 10.76
CA LYS A 18 9.19 30.30 10.98
C LYS A 18 8.53 30.51 12.36
N LEU A 19 7.75 29.54 12.84
CA LEU A 19 7.14 29.61 14.18
C LEU A 19 8.19 29.41 15.27
N ALA A 20 9.21 28.59 15.04
CA ALA A 20 10.33 28.45 15.96
C ALA A 20 11.14 29.76 16.07
N ILE A 21 11.39 30.45 14.95
CA ILE A 21 12.04 31.78 14.92
C ILE A 21 11.25 32.79 15.77
N ARG A 22 9.92 32.87 15.56
CA ARG A 22 9.03 33.72 16.38
C ARG A 22 9.14 33.43 17.88
N ALA A 23 9.21 32.14 18.25
CA ALA A 23 9.34 31.75 19.65
C ALA A 23 10.71 32.12 20.25
N ILE A 24 11.80 31.95 19.49
CA ILE A 24 13.16 32.36 19.91
C ILE A 24 13.24 33.88 20.07
N ALA A 25 12.64 34.65 19.13
CA ALA A 25 12.56 36.12 19.22
C ALA A 25 11.91 36.55 20.53
N ARG A 26 10.73 35.98 20.82
CA ARG A 26 9.98 36.27 22.04
C ARG A 26 10.72 35.87 23.32
N ALA A 27 11.42 34.74 23.33
CA ALA A 27 12.13 34.25 24.51
C ALA A 27 13.46 34.99 24.78
N SER A 28 14.15 35.42 23.71
CA SER A 28 15.47 36.05 23.82
C SER A 28 15.42 37.59 23.85
N GLY A 29 14.32 38.19 23.39
CA GLY A 29 14.17 39.64 23.26
C GLY A 29 14.86 40.25 22.03
N HIS A 30 15.29 39.42 21.07
CA HIS A 30 15.85 39.86 19.79
C HIS A 30 14.80 39.82 18.68
N SER A 31 15.04 40.53 17.58
CA SER A 31 14.15 40.56 16.42
C SER A 31 14.21 39.26 15.60
N GLU A 32 13.12 38.91 14.93
CA GLU A 32 13.08 37.74 14.02
C GLU A 32 14.15 37.83 12.92
N LYS A 33 14.43 39.05 12.43
CA LYS A 33 15.44 39.31 11.40
C LYS A 33 16.85 38.95 11.87
N GLU A 34 17.24 39.33 13.09
CA GLU A 34 18.54 38.96 13.67
C GLU A 34 18.69 37.43 13.75
N ILE A 35 17.61 36.73 14.09
CA ILE A 35 17.59 35.26 14.22
C ILE A 35 17.67 34.59 12.85
N GLU A 36 16.95 35.09 11.84
CA GLU A 36 17.04 34.59 10.47
C GLU A 36 18.45 34.77 9.87
N GLU A 37 19.10 35.89 10.16
CA GLU A 37 20.47 36.15 9.71
C GLU A 37 21.49 35.21 10.35
N ASP A 38 21.34 34.87 11.63
CA ASP A 38 22.18 33.86 12.29
C ASP A 38 21.86 32.44 11.82
N LEU A 39 20.59 32.12 11.58
CA LEU A 39 20.16 30.83 11.04
C LEU A 39 20.79 30.55 9.67
N LYS A 40 20.87 31.56 8.80
CA LYS A 40 21.56 31.44 7.51
C LYS A 40 23.05 31.11 7.67
N LYS A 41 23.68 31.58 8.75
CA LYS A 41 25.10 31.33 9.05
C LYS A 41 25.32 29.95 9.69
N THR A 42 24.48 29.58 10.65
CA THR A 42 24.62 28.33 11.41
C THR A 42 24.07 27.12 10.66
N GLY A 43 23.06 27.32 9.80
CA GLY A 43 22.33 26.24 9.12
C GLY A 43 21.52 25.33 10.05
N ASP A 44 21.45 25.64 11.35
CA ASP A 44 20.79 24.84 12.37
C ASP A 44 20.04 25.74 13.36
N ILE A 45 18.72 25.60 13.35
CA ILE A 45 17.83 26.40 14.21
C ILE A 45 18.05 26.13 15.70
N GLY A 46 18.54 24.95 16.07
CA GLY A 46 18.93 24.67 17.46
C GLY A 46 20.17 25.45 17.90
N GLU A 47 21.19 25.50 17.06
CA GLU A 47 22.40 26.27 17.32
C GLU A 47 22.11 27.77 17.37
N THR A 48 21.27 28.24 16.45
CA THR A 48 20.73 29.61 16.50
C THR A 48 20.04 29.87 17.85
N ALA A 49 19.14 28.98 18.29
CA ALA A 49 18.47 29.12 19.57
C ALA A 49 19.45 29.16 20.75
N GLN A 50 20.47 28.31 20.75
CA GLN A 50 21.53 28.32 21.77
C GLN A 50 22.22 29.68 21.85
N ASN A 51 22.60 30.25 20.71
CA ASN A 51 23.32 31.53 20.62
C ASN A 51 22.48 32.69 21.18
N PHE A 52 21.20 32.75 20.82
CA PHE A 52 20.31 33.83 21.25
C PHE A 52 19.86 33.71 22.70
N ILE A 53 19.62 32.49 23.20
CA ILE A 53 19.28 32.27 24.62
C ILE A 53 20.48 32.57 25.52
N ALA A 54 21.71 32.29 25.08
CA ALA A 54 22.93 32.68 25.80
C ALA A 54 23.11 34.20 25.92
N ARG A 55 22.48 34.99 25.02
CA ARG A 55 22.58 36.46 24.96
C ARG A 55 21.22 37.13 25.16
N LYS A 56 20.34 36.54 25.99
CA LYS A 56 18.99 37.06 26.24
C LYS A 56 19.06 38.52 26.73
N LYS A 57 18.29 39.40 26.07
CA LYS A 57 18.18 40.83 26.43
C LYS A 57 17.24 41.05 27.62
N GLN A 58 16.31 40.13 27.85
CA GLN A 58 15.31 40.19 28.92
C GLN A 58 15.73 39.29 30.09
N ILE A 59 15.70 39.85 31.31
CA ILE A 59 15.93 39.11 32.55
C ILE A 59 14.59 38.55 33.02
N THR A 60 14.50 37.22 33.11
CA THR A 60 13.37 36.52 33.72
C THR A 60 13.42 36.71 35.23
N LEU A 61 12.38 37.33 35.83
CA LEU A 61 12.30 37.58 37.28
C LEU A 61 12.42 36.29 38.14
N PHE A 62 11.95 35.17 37.61
CA PHE A 62 12.05 33.84 38.21
C PHE A 62 12.41 32.84 37.12
N GLN A 63 13.43 32.01 37.35
CA GLN A 63 13.82 30.94 36.45
C GLN A 63 13.70 29.61 37.21
N GLN A 64 12.87 28.70 36.70
CA GLN A 64 12.77 27.34 37.24
C GLN A 64 13.55 26.39 36.31
N PRO A 65 14.43 25.52 36.85
CA PRO A 65 15.07 24.48 36.05
C PRO A 65 14.03 23.63 35.33
N LEU A 66 14.28 23.31 34.06
CA LEU A 66 13.38 22.46 33.29
C LEU A 66 13.45 21.02 33.78
N THR A 67 12.29 20.40 33.97
CA THR A 67 12.17 18.95 34.17
C THR A 67 11.71 18.29 32.87
N VAL A 68 12.02 17.01 32.69
CA VAL A 68 11.55 16.23 31.52
C VAL A 68 10.02 16.24 31.46
N GLU A 69 9.35 16.10 32.60
CA GLU A 69 7.89 16.18 32.70
C GLU A 69 7.36 17.51 32.21
N LYS A 70 7.92 18.65 32.68
CA LYS A 70 7.48 19.97 32.24
C LYS A 70 7.67 20.20 30.75
N VAL A 71 8.80 19.74 30.20
CA VAL A 71 9.06 19.78 28.76
C VAL A 71 8.03 18.96 28.02
N TYR A 72 7.83 17.69 28.41
CA TYR A 72 6.89 16.78 27.77
C TYR A 72 5.45 17.32 27.78
N GLU A 73 4.94 17.75 28.93
CA GLU A 73 3.59 18.33 29.06
C GLU A 73 3.39 19.56 28.19
N THR A 74 4.42 20.41 28.10
CA THR A 74 4.35 21.63 27.28
C THR A 74 4.32 21.27 25.80
N LEU A 75 5.17 20.34 25.37
CA LEU A 75 5.19 19.86 24.00
C LEU A 75 3.92 19.08 23.63
N ASP A 76 3.33 18.34 24.57
CA ASP A 76 2.05 17.66 24.40
C ASP A 76 0.90 18.65 24.17
N LYS A 77 0.82 19.69 25.02
CA LYS A 77 -0.15 20.78 24.83
C LYS A 77 0.02 21.46 23.46
N MET A 78 1.27 21.64 23.02
CA MET A 78 1.55 22.16 21.68
C MET A 78 1.09 21.21 20.57
N ALA A 79 1.33 19.91 20.70
CA ALA A 79 0.96 18.92 19.68
C ALA A 79 -0.56 18.79 19.53
N LYS A 80 -1.30 18.88 20.64
CA LYS A 80 -2.78 18.81 20.67
C LYS A 80 -3.48 20.12 20.28
N ALA A 81 -2.77 21.25 20.23
CA ALA A 81 -3.36 22.53 19.83
C ALA A 81 -3.74 22.54 18.34
N THR A 82 -5.05 22.65 18.07
CA THR A 82 -5.64 22.72 16.72
C THR A 82 -6.69 23.83 16.65
N GLY A 83 -7.06 24.26 15.43
CA GLY A 83 -8.06 25.30 15.20
C GLY A 83 -7.51 26.74 15.22
N GLU A 84 -8.43 27.71 15.28
CA GLU A 84 -8.11 29.14 15.30
C GLU A 84 -7.26 29.49 16.54
N GLY A 85 -6.23 30.33 16.36
CA GLY A 85 -5.31 30.71 17.44
C GLY A 85 -4.28 29.64 17.87
N ALA A 86 -4.36 28.42 17.35
CA ALA A 86 -3.44 27.34 17.72
C ALA A 86 -1.97 27.68 17.41
N MET A 87 -1.70 28.39 16.31
CA MET A 87 -0.34 28.80 15.95
C MET A 87 0.28 29.72 16.99
N ASP A 88 -0.44 30.74 17.46
CA ASP A 88 0.08 31.68 18.46
C ASP A 88 0.17 31.04 19.85
N LEU A 89 -0.72 30.10 20.17
CA LEU A 89 -0.59 29.28 21.39
C LEU A 89 0.69 28.44 21.35
N LYS A 90 0.99 27.76 20.23
CA LYS A 90 2.23 26.98 20.06
C LYS A 90 3.48 27.85 20.21
N VAL A 91 3.49 29.04 19.60
CA VAL A 91 4.60 30.01 19.74
C VAL A 91 4.74 30.47 21.19
N SER A 92 3.64 30.75 21.88
CA SER A 92 3.65 31.20 23.28
C SER A 92 4.18 30.14 24.23
N LEU A 93 3.72 28.88 24.07
CA LEU A 93 4.18 27.74 24.87
C LEU A 93 5.67 27.47 24.64
N LEU A 94 6.13 27.46 23.38
CA LEU A 94 7.53 27.27 23.06
C LEU A 94 8.40 28.41 23.61
N ALA A 95 7.98 29.66 23.47
CA ALA A 95 8.71 30.80 24.02
C ALA A 95 8.83 30.73 25.55
N GLY A 96 7.75 30.35 26.24
CA GLY A 96 7.77 30.16 27.70
C GLY A 96 8.70 29.04 28.16
N LEU A 97 8.80 27.96 27.37
CA LEU A 97 9.75 26.88 27.62
C LEU A 97 11.21 27.35 27.42
N LEU A 98 11.47 28.07 26.33
CA LEU A 98 12.80 28.60 26.00
C LEU A 98 13.27 29.68 26.98
N ALA A 99 12.36 30.48 27.55
CA ALA A 99 12.70 31.50 28.54
C ALA A 99 13.31 30.88 29.83
N ASN A 100 12.91 29.66 30.18
CA ASN A 100 13.44 28.93 31.33
C ASN A 100 14.63 28.02 30.99
N ALA A 101 14.86 27.73 29.71
CA ALA A 101 15.91 26.84 29.23
C ALA A 101 17.31 27.45 29.39
N SER A 102 18.29 26.62 29.74
CA SER A 102 19.69 26.89 29.46
C SER A 102 19.95 26.92 27.95
N PRO A 103 21.06 27.54 27.49
CA PRO A 103 21.38 27.59 26.06
C PRO A 103 21.41 26.19 25.40
N LYS A 104 21.97 25.20 26.07
CA LYS A 104 22.07 23.83 25.55
C LYS A 104 20.70 23.14 25.49
N GLU A 105 19.85 23.35 26.50
CA GLU A 105 18.47 22.83 26.47
C GLU A 105 17.68 23.45 25.32
N ALA A 106 17.79 24.77 25.12
CA ALA A 106 17.15 25.47 24.01
C ALA A 106 17.52 24.87 22.64
N LYS A 107 18.79 24.51 22.44
CA LYS A 107 19.25 23.82 21.22
C LYS A 107 18.46 22.55 20.94
N TYR A 108 18.36 21.67 21.93
CA TYR A 108 17.72 20.36 21.76
C TYR A 108 16.19 20.44 21.75
N ILE A 109 15.59 21.38 22.49
CA ILE A 109 14.15 21.65 22.44
C ILE A 109 13.76 22.10 21.03
N VAL A 110 14.45 23.11 20.50
CA VAL A 110 14.14 23.65 19.16
C VAL A 110 14.37 22.62 18.07
N ARG A 111 15.45 21.84 18.14
CA ARG A 111 15.67 20.72 17.21
C ARG A 111 14.58 19.65 17.31
N THR A 112 14.04 19.39 18.50
CA THR A 112 12.97 18.41 18.69
C THR A 112 11.67 18.87 18.04
N VAL A 113 11.21 20.10 18.34
CA VAL A 113 9.94 20.62 17.81
C VAL A 113 9.95 20.87 16.30
N THR A 114 11.13 21.09 15.71
CA THR A 114 11.31 21.26 14.26
C THR A 114 11.65 19.97 13.53
N GLY A 115 11.74 18.82 14.23
CA GLY A 115 12.08 17.53 13.62
C GLY A 115 13.54 17.41 13.15
N LYS A 116 14.45 18.27 13.63
CA LYS A 116 15.87 18.34 13.23
C LYS A 116 16.84 17.80 14.29
N LEU A 117 16.38 16.96 15.22
CA LEU A 117 17.20 16.42 16.32
C LEU A 117 18.45 15.65 15.85
N ARG A 118 18.38 14.95 14.71
CA ARG A 118 19.51 14.32 13.99
C ARG A 118 20.52 13.58 14.88
N LEU A 119 20.05 12.87 15.91
CA LEU A 119 20.92 12.11 16.83
C LEU A 119 21.38 10.75 16.28
N GLY A 120 20.81 10.29 15.16
CA GLY A 120 21.09 8.95 14.62
C GLY A 120 20.55 7.81 15.50
N ILE A 121 19.68 8.11 16.47
CA ILE A 121 19.09 7.12 17.39
C ILE A 121 17.74 6.67 16.86
N ALA A 122 17.59 5.36 16.64
CA ALA A 122 16.35 4.71 16.25
C ALA A 122 15.76 3.87 17.41
N ASP A 123 14.56 3.33 17.22
CA ASP A 123 13.84 2.53 18.23
C ASP A 123 14.69 1.36 18.74
N MET A 124 15.39 0.67 17.82
CA MET A 124 16.23 -0.48 18.15
C MET A 124 17.40 -0.11 19.07
N THR A 125 17.97 1.09 18.90
CA THR A 125 19.02 1.60 19.80
C THR A 125 18.50 1.84 21.21
N VAL A 126 17.24 2.31 21.33
CA VAL A 126 16.61 2.50 22.64
C VAL A 126 16.28 1.14 23.27
N LEU A 127 15.83 0.16 22.50
CA LEU A 127 15.64 -1.21 22.99
C LEU A 127 16.94 -1.85 23.51
N ASP A 128 18.06 -1.64 22.81
CA ASP A 128 19.38 -2.08 23.29
C ASP A 128 19.74 -1.42 24.63
N ALA A 129 19.50 -0.11 24.76
CA ALA A 129 19.74 0.62 25.99
C ALA A 129 18.83 0.13 27.14
N LEU A 130 17.55 -0.14 26.88
CA LEU A 130 16.61 -0.69 27.86
C LEU A 130 17.02 -2.10 28.31
N ALA A 131 17.49 -2.94 27.40
CA ALA A 131 17.99 -4.28 27.72
C ALA A 131 19.18 -4.21 28.70
N ILE A 132 20.13 -3.31 28.45
CA ILE A 132 21.30 -3.12 29.31
C ILE A 132 20.92 -2.49 30.65
N ALA A 133 20.12 -1.42 30.63
CA ALA A 133 19.82 -0.62 31.82
C ALA A 133 18.84 -1.31 32.78
N TYR A 134 17.84 -2.03 32.25
CA TYR A 134 16.74 -2.60 33.03
C TYR A 134 16.50 -4.09 32.79
N GLY A 135 17.01 -4.64 31.68
CA GLY A 135 16.85 -6.06 31.32
C GLY A 135 17.94 -6.99 31.84
N GLY A 136 18.91 -6.48 32.62
CA GLY A 136 20.01 -7.28 33.16
C GLY A 136 21.08 -7.69 32.14
N GLY A 137 21.02 -7.18 30.90
CA GLY A 137 22.04 -7.44 29.87
C GLY A 137 21.46 -7.49 28.45
N LYS A 138 22.36 -7.67 27.47
CA LYS A 138 21.98 -7.71 26.05
C LYS A 138 21.06 -8.88 25.68
N GLU A 139 21.02 -9.93 26.49
CA GLU A 139 20.20 -11.13 26.25
C GLU A 139 18.69 -10.82 26.28
N ALA A 140 18.27 -9.84 27.10
CA ALA A 140 16.88 -9.39 27.17
C ALA A 140 16.38 -8.75 25.86
N ARG A 141 17.30 -8.40 24.94
CA ARG A 141 17.00 -7.64 23.72
C ARG A 141 15.96 -8.32 22.84
N GLN A 142 15.98 -9.66 22.71
CA GLN A 142 15.03 -10.39 21.87
C GLN A 142 13.61 -10.35 22.44
N LEU A 143 13.47 -10.46 23.76
CA LEU A 143 12.16 -10.38 24.43
C LEU A 143 11.56 -8.98 24.29
N LEU A 144 12.38 -7.94 24.48
CA LEU A 144 11.96 -6.55 24.29
C LEU A 144 11.60 -6.26 22.82
N GLU A 145 12.35 -6.82 21.86
CA GLU A 145 12.01 -6.70 20.45
C GLU A 145 10.64 -7.29 20.15
N ARG A 146 10.37 -8.49 20.66
CA ARG A 146 9.08 -9.14 20.44
C ARG A 146 7.96 -8.27 20.99
N ALA A 147 8.08 -7.81 22.23
CA ALA A 147 7.08 -6.94 22.86
C ALA A 147 6.87 -5.64 22.06
N TYR A 148 7.96 -5.03 21.57
CA TYR A 148 7.87 -3.86 20.70
C TYR A 148 7.24 -4.18 19.35
N ASN A 149 7.58 -5.30 18.73
CA ASN A 149 7.07 -5.66 17.41
C ASN A 149 5.57 -5.96 17.43
N ILE A 150 4.99 -6.37 18.56
CA ILE A 150 3.54 -6.64 18.69
C ILE A 150 2.70 -5.48 19.24
N SER A 151 3.33 -4.38 19.67
CA SER A 151 2.64 -3.16 20.16
C SER A 151 2.96 -1.90 19.35
N SER A 152 4.15 -1.87 18.75
CA SER A 152 4.77 -0.67 18.20
C SER A 152 4.82 0.50 19.19
N ASP A 153 4.75 0.22 20.50
CA ASP A 153 4.78 1.22 21.57
C ASP A 153 5.98 0.97 22.49
N LEU A 154 7.05 1.72 22.23
CA LEU A 154 8.27 1.67 23.01
C LEU A 154 8.06 2.16 24.45
N GLY A 155 7.15 3.11 24.67
CA GLY A 155 6.84 3.65 25.99
C GLY A 155 6.17 2.59 26.88
N ARG A 156 5.22 1.84 26.32
CA ARG A 156 4.58 0.70 27.01
C ARG A 156 5.58 -0.41 27.32
N VAL A 157 6.47 -0.74 26.38
CA VAL A 157 7.54 -1.73 26.61
C VAL A 157 8.48 -1.27 27.73
N ALA A 158 8.93 -0.01 27.69
CA ALA A 158 9.80 0.54 28.73
C ALA A 158 9.12 0.54 30.11
N LYS A 159 7.86 0.99 30.18
CA LYS A 159 7.08 1.00 31.42
C LYS A 159 6.93 -0.42 32.00
N THR A 160 6.53 -1.38 31.17
CA THR A 160 6.37 -2.78 31.60
C THR A 160 7.68 -3.37 32.11
N LEU A 161 8.80 -3.11 31.42
CA LEU A 161 10.11 -3.58 31.85
C LEU A 161 10.53 -3.00 33.20
N VAL A 162 10.28 -1.71 33.43
CA VAL A 162 10.67 -1.02 34.68
C VAL A 162 9.79 -1.43 35.85
N GLU A 163 8.47 -1.55 35.64
CA GLU A 163 7.50 -1.84 36.71
C GLU A 163 7.40 -3.34 37.03
N GLU A 164 7.48 -4.21 36.02
CA GLU A 164 7.21 -5.65 36.15
C GLU A 164 8.42 -6.54 35.80
N GLY A 165 9.53 -5.96 35.34
CA GLY A 165 10.71 -6.70 34.93
C GLY A 165 10.50 -7.55 33.67
N LEU A 166 11.43 -8.48 33.45
CA LEU A 166 11.36 -9.39 32.29
C LEU A 166 10.16 -10.36 32.34
N GLU A 167 9.65 -10.67 33.52
CA GLU A 167 8.45 -11.51 33.65
C GLU A 167 7.19 -10.81 33.11
N GLY A 168 7.08 -9.49 33.28
CA GLY A 168 6.05 -8.69 32.63
C GLY A 168 6.18 -8.72 31.10
N ILE A 169 7.42 -8.56 30.59
CA ILE A 169 7.70 -8.63 29.15
C ILE A 169 7.38 -10.01 28.55
N LYS A 170 7.63 -11.11 29.26
CA LYS A 170 7.26 -12.46 28.81
C LYS A 170 5.74 -12.64 28.70
N LYS A 171 4.97 -11.92 29.51
CA LYS A 171 3.49 -11.92 29.50
C LYS A 171 2.91 -10.86 28.57
N PHE A 172 3.73 -10.14 27.81
CA PHE A 172 3.30 -9.03 26.96
C PHE A 172 2.37 -9.53 25.85
N LYS A 173 1.18 -8.95 25.78
CA LYS A 173 0.12 -9.36 24.85
C LYS A 173 -0.14 -8.32 23.79
N VAL A 174 -0.58 -8.82 22.64
CA VAL A 174 -1.23 -8.03 21.59
C VAL A 174 -2.44 -7.30 22.17
N VAL A 175 -2.63 -6.03 21.79
CA VAL A 175 -3.74 -5.19 22.23
C VAL A 175 -4.37 -4.52 21.01
N ILE A 176 -5.71 -4.51 20.94
CA ILE A 176 -6.42 -3.84 19.86
C ILE A 176 -6.21 -2.33 19.94
N GLY A 177 -5.93 -1.69 18.80
CA GLY A 177 -5.59 -0.27 18.71
C GLY A 177 -4.08 0.00 18.73
N GLU A 178 -3.26 -0.98 19.09
CA GLU A 178 -1.80 -0.93 18.98
C GLU A 178 -1.34 -1.81 17.80
N PRO A 179 -0.87 -1.22 16.68
CA PRO A 179 -0.55 -2.00 15.51
C PRO A 179 0.69 -2.87 15.71
N ILE A 180 0.61 -4.09 15.21
CA ILE A 180 1.70 -5.04 15.08
C ILE A 180 2.57 -4.61 13.90
N ARG A 181 3.89 -4.59 14.08
CA ARG A 181 4.83 -4.26 13.00
C ARG A 181 4.66 -5.25 11.84
N PRO A 182 4.46 -4.78 10.59
CA PRO A 182 4.18 -5.66 9.48
C PRO A 182 5.35 -6.61 9.19
N MET A 183 5.06 -7.89 8.95
CA MET A 183 6.03 -8.85 8.44
C MET A 183 6.42 -8.51 7.00
N LEU A 184 7.71 -8.60 6.68
CA LEU A 184 8.26 -8.27 5.38
C LEU A 184 8.74 -9.55 4.67
N ALA A 185 8.60 -9.55 3.34
CA ALA A 185 9.00 -10.66 2.49
C ALA A 185 10.34 -10.39 1.78
N GLU A 186 11.14 -11.44 1.61
CA GLU A 186 12.28 -11.47 0.69
C GLU A 186 11.80 -11.54 -0.76
N ARG A 187 12.73 -11.50 -1.72
CA ARG A 187 12.41 -11.53 -3.16
C ARG A 187 13.22 -12.62 -3.86
N LEU A 188 12.54 -13.39 -4.71
CA LEU A 188 13.15 -14.30 -5.69
C LEU A 188 12.37 -14.22 -7.00
N SER A 189 12.98 -14.69 -8.09
CA SER A 189 12.41 -14.67 -9.45
C SER A 189 12.23 -16.07 -10.05
N SER A 190 12.69 -17.13 -9.38
CA SER A 190 12.59 -18.51 -9.85
C SER A 190 11.59 -19.30 -8.99
N PRO A 191 10.54 -19.91 -9.59
CA PRO A 191 9.63 -20.81 -8.89
C PRO A 191 10.36 -21.96 -8.17
N HIS A 192 11.41 -22.51 -8.78
CA HIS A 192 12.20 -23.61 -8.21
C HIS A 192 12.94 -23.17 -6.93
N GLU A 193 13.65 -22.03 -7.00
CA GLU A 193 14.38 -21.50 -5.84
C GLU A 193 13.42 -21.09 -4.71
N ILE A 194 12.25 -20.57 -5.05
CA ILE A 194 11.19 -20.22 -4.09
C ILE A 194 10.73 -21.46 -3.34
N LEU A 195 10.37 -22.53 -4.07
CA LEU A 195 9.90 -23.76 -3.45
C LEU A 195 11.01 -24.40 -2.60
N GLU A 196 12.24 -24.47 -3.11
CA GLU A 196 13.40 -24.97 -2.36
C GLU A 196 13.57 -24.20 -1.03
N LYS A 197 13.54 -22.87 -1.06
CA LYS A 197 13.65 -22.03 0.15
C LYS A 197 12.50 -22.21 1.12
N LEU A 198 11.32 -22.57 0.64
CA LEU A 198 10.10 -22.74 1.46
C LEU A 198 9.89 -24.19 1.93
N GLY A 199 10.83 -25.10 1.67
CA GLY A 199 10.76 -26.49 2.10
C GLY A 199 10.03 -27.42 1.12
N GLY A 200 10.05 -27.09 -0.17
CA GLY A 200 9.46 -27.85 -1.26
C GLY A 200 7.98 -27.58 -1.52
N LYS A 201 7.29 -26.84 -0.65
CA LYS A 201 5.86 -26.55 -0.75
C LYS A 201 5.55 -25.17 -0.19
N CYS A 202 4.65 -24.43 -0.84
CA CYS A 202 4.23 -23.12 -0.34
C CYS A 202 2.74 -22.87 -0.55
N ALA A 203 2.21 -21.89 0.18
CA ALA A 203 0.96 -21.23 -0.17
C ALA A 203 1.31 -19.97 -0.97
N ALA A 204 0.89 -19.91 -2.23
CA ALA A 204 1.16 -18.78 -3.09
C ALA A 204 -0.12 -17.94 -3.22
N GLU A 205 -0.05 -16.68 -2.79
CA GLU A 205 -1.17 -15.74 -2.83
C GLU A 205 -0.93 -14.67 -3.89
N TYR A 206 -2.00 -14.13 -4.47
CA TYR A 206 -1.91 -12.94 -5.29
C TYR A 206 -1.26 -11.78 -4.54
N LYS A 207 -0.26 -11.16 -5.18
CA LYS A 207 0.36 -9.94 -4.71
C LYS A 207 -0.38 -8.74 -5.30
N TYR A 208 -1.43 -8.33 -4.62
CA TYR A 208 -2.23 -7.16 -4.97
C TYR A 208 -1.39 -5.87 -4.99
N ASP A 209 -1.80 -4.91 -5.83
CA ASP A 209 -1.20 -3.59 -5.95
C ASP A 209 -2.08 -2.54 -5.26
N GLY A 210 -1.86 -2.33 -3.97
CA GLY A 210 -2.72 -1.46 -3.15
C GLY A 210 -2.01 -0.85 -1.94
N GLU A 211 -2.81 -0.44 -0.96
CA GLU A 211 -2.31 -0.06 0.35
C GLU A 211 -2.51 -1.23 1.31
N ARG A 212 -1.41 -1.75 1.88
CA ARG A 212 -1.48 -2.75 2.94
C ARG A 212 -2.11 -2.13 4.17
N ILE A 213 -3.23 -2.72 4.60
CA ILE A 213 -3.95 -2.33 5.80
C ILE A 213 -3.80 -3.39 6.88
N GLN A 214 -3.63 -2.92 8.12
CA GLN A 214 -3.83 -3.72 9.31
C GLN A 214 -5.10 -3.23 10.00
N ALA A 215 -6.16 -4.05 9.91
CA ALA A 215 -7.48 -3.76 10.41
C ALA A 215 -7.64 -4.26 11.84
N HIS A 216 -7.84 -3.34 12.77
CA HIS A 216 -8.15 -3.60 14.18
C HIS A 216 -9.63 -3.40 14.41
N LYS A 217 -10.34 -4.46 14.76
CA LYS A 217 -11.78 -4.44 15.08
C LYS A 217 -11.99 -4.71 16.56
N ASP A 218 -12.79 -3.85 17.19
CA ASP A 218 -13.33 -4.02 18.55
C ASP A 218 -14.83 -3.70 18.52
N GLY A 219 -15.65 -4.76 18.47
CA GLY A 219 -17.09 -4.68 18.28
C GLY A 219 -17.46 -3.96 16.99
N LYS A 220 -17.92 -2.70 17.11
CA LYS A 220 -18.31 -1.83 15.98
C LYS A 220 -17.23 -0.83 15.59
N LYS A 221 -16.16 -0.70 16.38
CA LYS A 221 -15.06 0.22 16.13
C LYS A 221 -14.03 -0.49 15.26
N VAL A 222 -13.66 0.13 14.14
CA VAL A 222 -12.59 -0.35 13.26
C VAL A 222 -11.53 0.74 13.17
N LEU A 223 -10.28 0.36 13.31
CA LEU A 223 -9.12 1.20 13.06
C LEU A 223 -8.29 0.56 11.95
N LEU A 224 -7.80 1.38 11.03
CA LEU A 224 -6.95 0.95 9.92
C LEU A 224 -5.58 1.59 10.07
N PHE A 225 -4.54 0.76 10.05
CA PHE A 225 -3.16 1.20 10.05
C PHE A 225 -2.48 0.85 8.72
N SER A 226 -1.73 1.79 8.15
CA SER A 226 -0.95 1.56 6.93
C SER A 226 0.26 0.68 7.21
N ARG A 227 0.99 0.32 6.15
CA ARG A 227 2.30 -0.35 6.29
C ARG A 227 3.30 0.42 7.16
N ARG A 228 3.19 1.74 7.23
CA ARG A 228 4.04 2.61 8.07
C ARG A 228 3.47 2.80 9.48
N LEU A 229 2.42 2.07 9.82
CA LEU A 229 1.70 2.15 11.08
C LEU A 229 0.98 3.48 11.29
N GLU A 230 0.76 4.26 10.23
CA GLU A 230 -0.02 5.48 10.30
C GLU A 230 -1.51 5.13 10.37
N ASN A 231 -2.27 5.82 11.22
CA ASN A 231 -3.71 5.66 11.27
C ASN A 231 -4.36 6.28 10.01
N ILE A 232 -4.88 5.43 9.14
CA ILE A 232 -5.52 5.80 7.87
C ILE A 232 -7.04 5.61 7.90
N THR A 233 -7.64 5.33 9.06
CA THR A 233 -9.06 5.01 9.23
C THR A 233 -9.98 6.03 8.54
N ALA A 234 -9.72 7.33 8.72
CA ALA A 234 -10.54 8.40 8.14
C ALA A 234 -10.46 8.48 6.60
N GLN A 235 -9.43 7.90 5.98
CA GLN A 235 -9.24 7.93 4.52
C GLN A 235 -10.05 6.81 3.81
N TYR A 236 -10.49 5.79 4.56
CA TYR A 236 -11.14 4.60 4.02
C TYR A 236 -12.43 4.22 4.78
N PRO A 237 -13.45 5.10 4.82
CA PRO A 237 -14.69 4.81 5.55
C PRO A 237 -15.52 3.67 4.94
N ASP A 238 -15.48 3.45 3.63
CA ASP A 238 -16.05 2.25 2.97
C ASP A 238 -15.35 0.95 3.40
N ALA A 239 -14.02 0.93 3.48
CA ALA A 239 -13.28 -0.23 3.98
C ALA A 239 -13.63 -0.52 5.44
N VAL A 240 -13.78 0.53 6.26
CA VAL A 240 -14.25 0.43 7.64
C VAL A 240 -15.64 -0.21 7.70
N GLU A 241 -16.55 0.20 6.82
CA GLU A 241 -17.90 -0.36 6.75
C GLU A 241 -17.90 -1.83 6.33
N LEU A 242 -17.12 -2.18 5.30
CA LEU A 242 -16.92 -3.57 4.87
C LEU A 242 -16.36 -4.44 6.01
N LEU A 243 -15.32 -3.98 6.71
CA LEU A 243 -14.75 -4.75 7.82
C LEU A 243 -15.73 -4.88 8.99
N LYS A 244 -16.52 -3.84 9.26
CA LYS A 244 -17.50 -3.85 10.35
C LYS A 244 -18.62 -4.87 10.10
N ASN A 245 -19.08 -4.99 8.86
CA ASN A 245 -20.23 -5.81 8.49
C ASN A 245 -19.83 -7.26 8.15
N GLN A 246 -18.66 -7.48 7.54
CA GLN A 246 -18.24 -8.80 7.06
C GLN A 246 -17.24 -9.53 7.96
N VAL A 247 -16.64 -8.88 8.96
CA VAL A 247 -15.81 -9.57 9.97
C VAL A 247 -16.66 -10.00 11.16
N LYS A 248 -16.88 -11.30 11.30
CA LYS A 248 -17.75 -11.91 12.33
C LYS A 248 -17.17 -11.84 13.75
N ALA A 249 -15.86 -11.91 13.88
CA ALA A 249 -15.18 -11.84 15.17
C ALA A 249 -15.50 -10.51 15.89
N LYS A 250 -15.71 -10.56 17.20
CA LYS A 250 -15.94 -9.35 18.00
C LYS A 250 -14.65 -8.51 18.04
N GLU A 251 -13.53 -9.18 18.27
CA GLU A 251 -12.22 -8.58 18.43
C GLU A 251 -11.25 -9.24 17.44
N ALA A 252 -10.63 -8.45 16.56
CA ALA A 252 -9.71 -9.00 15.56
C ALA A 252 -8.61 -8.03 15.13
N ILE A 253 -7.46 -8.58 14.76
CA ILE A 253 -6.40 -7.89 14.01
C ILE A 253 -6.14 -8.70 12.75
N LEU A 254 -6.57 -8.16 11.62
CA LEU A 254 -6.47 -8.79 10.31
C LEU A 254 -5.59 -7.95 9.39
N GLU A 255 -4.89 -8.60 8.47
CA GLU A 255 -4.15 -7.90 7.41
C GLU A 255 -4.78 -8.17 6.05
N GLY A 256 -4.80 -7.14 5.22
CA GLY A 256 -5.30 -7.20 3.86
C GLY A 256 -4.68 -6.12 2.98
N GLU A 257 -4.92 -6.24 1.68
CA GLU A 257 -4.61 -5.18 0.73
C GLU A 257 -5.89 -4.41 0.37
N CYS A 258 -5.84 -3.09 0.47
CA CYS A 258 -6.90 -2.20 0.01
C CYS A 258 -6.57 -1.75 -1.42
N VAL A 259 -7.36 -2.17 -2.40
CA VAL A 259 -7.11 -1.98 -3.83
C VAL A 259 -8.24 -1.15 -4.44
N ALA A 260 -7.89 -0.14 -5.23
CA ALA A 260 -8.89 0.63 -5.98
C ALA A 260 -9.48 -0.25 -7.09
N ILE A 261 -10.79 -0.13 -7.34
CA ILE A 261 -11.48 -0.86 -8.40
C ILE A 261 -12.18 0.12 -9.33
N ASP A 262 -12.32 -0.27 -10.59
CA ASP A 262 -13.17 0.43 -11.55
C ASP A 262 -14.65 0.22 -11.15
N PRO A 263 -15.45 1.28 -10.93
CA PRO A 263 -16.84 1.14 -10.51
C PRO A 263 -17.75 0.51 -11.57
N ASP A 264 -17.34 0.55 -12.84
CA ASP A 264 -18.15 0.13 -13.97
C ASP A 264 -17.78 -1.29 -14.45
N THR A 265 -16.53 -1.71 -14.29
CA THR A 265 -16.09 -3.08 -14.65
C THR A 265 -15.84 -3.98 -13.44
N GLY A 266 -15.53 -3.39 -12.28
CA GLY A 266 -15.06 -4.11 -11.09
C GLY A 266 -13.62 -4.60 -11.18
N ASP A 267 -12.89 -4.26 -12.25
CA ASP A 267 -11.49 -4.65 -12.42
C ASP A 267 -10.58 -3.84 -11.47
N MET A 268 -9.44 -4.42 -11.09
CA MET A 268 -8.49 -3.76 -10.20
C MET A 268 -7.74 -2.64 -10.93
N LEU A 269 -7.58 -1.50 -10.25
CA LEU A 269 -6.83 -0.36 -10.75
C LEU A 269 -5.42 -0.31 -10.14
N PRO A 270 -4.44 0.30 -10.83
CA PRO A 270 -3.08 0.49 -10.30
C PRO A 270 -3.06 1.30 -9.00
N PHE A 271 -2.02 1.10 -8.19
CA PHE A 271 -1.82 1.84 -6.93
C PHE A 271 -1.83 3.37 -7.09
N GLN A 272 -1.40 3.89 -8.25
CA GLN A 272 -1.42 5.33 -8.52
C GLN A 272 -2.84 5.92 -8.46
N GLU A 273 -3.86 5.17 -8.90
CA GLU A 273 -5.25 5.61 -8.82
C GLU A 273 -5.72 5.69 -7.36
N LEU A 274 -5.29 4.73 -6.52
CA LEU A 274 -5.56 4.76 -5.07
C LEU A 274 -4.95 5.99 -4.39
N MET A 275 -3.83 6.51 -4.88
CA MET A 275 -3.19 7.70 -4.31
C MET A 275 -4.03 8.96 -4.48
N HIS A 276 -4.85 9.05 -5.53
CA HIS A 276 -5.81 10.14 -5.70
C HIS A 276 -6.86 10.19 -4.59
N ARG A 277 -7.00 9.12 -3.81
CA ARG A 277 -7.94 9.03 -2.70
C ARG A 277 -7.40 9.58 -1.37
N ARG A 278 -6.08 9.69 -1.21
CA ARG A 278 -5.44 10.09 0.06
C ARG A 278 -5.60 11.58 0.36
N ARG A 279 -6.82 12.01 0.72
CA ARG A 279 -7.18 13.40 1.06
C ARG A 279 -7.97 13.44 2.38
N LYS A 280 -7.89 14.56 3.10
CA LYS A 280 -8.67 14.82 4.33
C LYS A 280 -10.06 15.41 4.07
N TYR A 281 -10.31 15.94 2.87
CA TYR A 281 -11.57 16.57 2.47
C TYR A 281 -12.07 15.97 1.16
N GLY A 282 -13.39 15.92 0.96
CA GLY A 282 -14.01 15.38 -0.27
C GLY A 282 -13.89 13.86 -0.42
N ILE A 283 -13.84 13.14 0.71
CA ILE A 283 -13.68 11.67 0.74
C ILE A 283 -14.85 10.96 0.06
N GLU A 284 -16.09 11.45 0.23
CA GLU A 284 -17.28 10.86 -0.40
C GLU A 284 -17.17 10.80 -1.92
N LYS A 285 -16.86 11.93 -2.57
CA LYS A 285 -16.61 11.98 -4.02
C LYS A 285 -15.45 11.07 -4.44
N ALA A 286 -14.38 11.02 -3.65
CA ALA A 286 -13.25 10.13 -3.94
C ALA A 286 -13.60 8.64 -3.80
N MET A 287 -14.58 8.27 -2.96
CA MET A 287 -15.08 6.90 -2.84
C MET A 287 -15.96 6.49 -4.02
N GLU A 288 -16.70 7.44 -4.60
CA GLU A 288 -17.51 7.19 -5.81
C GLU A 288 -16.62 7.01 -7.04
N GLU A 289 -15.59 7.86 -7.18
CA GLU A 289 -14.63 7.78 -8.29
C GLU A 289 -13.67 6.59 -8.16
N TYR A 290 -13.22 6.30 -6.92
CA TYR A 290 -12.22 5.28 -6.61
C TYR A 290 -12.70 4.38 -5.45
N PRO A 291 -13.76 3.58 -5.66
CA PRO A 291 -14.17 2.60 -4.68
C PRO A 291 -13.04 1.59 -4.44
N VAL A 292 -13.01 1.00 -3.25
CA VAL A 292 -11.99 0.00 -2.90
C VAL A 292 -12.59 -1.37 -2.64
N SER A 293 -11.80 -2.39 -2.96
CA SER A 293 -11.98 -3.75 -2.47
C SER A 293 -10.87 -4.12 -1.49
N LEU A 294 -11.20 -4.98 -0.53
CA LEU A 294 -10.28 -5.54 0.45
C LEU A 294 -9.96 -6.99 0.11
N PHE A 295 -8.67 -7.30 0.04
CA PHE A 295 -8.17 -8.65 -0.16
C PHE A 295 -7.40 -9.10 1.08
N MET A 296 -8.10 -9.79 1.98
CA MET A 296 -7.60 -10.18 3.30
C MET A 296 -6.66 -11.39 3.19
N PHE A 297 -5.48 -11.33 3.81
CA PHE A 297 -4.44 -12.34 3.62
C PHE A 297 -3.82 -12.92 4.91
N ASP A 298 -4.03 -12.33 6.08
CA ASP A 298 -3.57 -12.90 7.36
C ASP A 298 -4.45 -12.50 8.56
N ALA A 299 -4.47 -13.34 9.60
CA ALA A 299 -5.13 -13.07 10.87
C ALA A 299 -4.11 -13.17 12.01
N LEU A 300 -3.90 -12.07 12.73
CA LEU A 300 -2.88 -11.96 13.78
C LEU A 300 -3.46 -12.09 15.18
N TYR A 301 -4.73 -11.76 15.34
CA TYR A 301 -5.46 -11.86 16.59
C TYR A 301 -6.95 -12.04 16.33
N VAL A 302 -7.61 -12.93 17.06
CA VAL A 302 -9.06 -13.17 16.97
C VAL A 302 -9.61 -13.54 18.35
N ASP A 303 -10.60 -12.79 18.84
CA ASP A 303 -11.41 -13.06 20.04
C ASP A 303 -10.60 -13.59 21.23
N GLY A 304 -9.56 -12.86 21.64
CA GLY A 304 -8.71 -13.23 22.78
C GLY A 304 -7.48 -14.06 22.43
N LYS A 305 -7.40 -14.64 21.23
CA LYS A 305 -6.30 -15.50 20.79
C LYS A 305 -5.25 -14.73 19.99
N ASP A 306 -4.02 -14.70 20.50
CA ASP A 306 -2.83 -14.28 19.75
C ASP A 306 -2.44 -15.38 18.75
N LEU A 307 -2.47 -15.04 17.45
CA LEU A 307 -2.13 -15.95 16.37
C LEU A 307 -0.72 -15.70 15.83
N THR A 308 0.02 -14.70 16.32
CA THR A 308 1.33 -14.33 15.76
C THR A 308 2.37 -15.44 15.84
N LEU A 309 2.26 -16.32 16.84
CA LEU A 309 3.12 -17.50 17.00
C LEU A 309 2.53 -18.78 16.38
N GLU A 310 1.33 -18.70 15.81
CA GLU A 310 0.72 -19.84 15.12
C GLU A 310 1.26 -19.94 13.68
N PRO A 311 1.39 -21.16 13.13
CA PRO A 311 1.80 -21.36 11.75
C PRO A 311 0.82 -20.70 10.76
N TYR A 312 1.32 -20.21 9.62
CA TYR A 312 0.51 -19.54 8.60
C TYR A 312 -0.78 -20.30 8.21
N PRO A 313 -0.77 -21.63 7.99
CA PRO A 313 -2.01 -22.38 7.71
C PRO A 313 -3.09 -22.23 8.78
N VAL A 314 -2.71 -22.21 10.06
CA VAL A 314 -3.63 -22.00 11.18
C VAL A 314 -4.20 -20.58 11.14
N ARG A 315 -3.34 -19.57 10.98
CA ARG A 315 -3.78 -18.17 10.86
C ARG A 315 -4.75 -17.97 9.70
N ARG A 316 -4.47 -18.63 8.57
CA ARG A 316 -5.33 -18.61 7.38
C ARG A 316 -6.69 -19.26 7.62
N GLU A 317 -6.74 -20.37 8.36
CA GLU A 317 -8.01 -20.99 8.75
C GLU A 317 -8.86 -20.06 9.63
N TYR A 318 -8.24 -19.35 10.57
CA TYR A 318 -8.93 -18.33 11.37
C TYR A 318 -9.44 -17.19 10.49
N LEU A 319 -8.64 -16.71 9.55
CA LEU A 319 -9.05 -15.67 8.61
C LEU A 319 -10.30 -16.08 7.82
N ASN A 320 -10.30 -17.28 7.24
CA ASN A 320 -11.44 -17.82 6.48
C ASN A 320 -12.70 -18.00 7.33
N LYS A 321 -12.55 -18.30 8.63
CA LYS A 321 -13.68 -18.44 9.56
C LYS A 321 -14.32 -17.10 9.92
N VAL A 322 -13.52 -16.05 10.04
CA VAL A 322 -13.99 -14.75 10.56
C VAL A 322 -14.38 -13.76 9.47
N VAL A 323 -13.85 -13.88 8.25
CA VAL A 323 -14.19 -13.01 7.13
C VAL A 323 -15.28 -13.68 6.30
N GLU A 324 -16.44 -13.03 6.21
CA GLU A 324 -17.48 -13.39 5.24
C GLU A 324 -17.21 -12.68 3.91
N GLU A 325 -16.91 -13.44 2.86
CA GLU A 325 -16.66 -12.86 1.55
C GLU A 325 -17.92 -12.19 1.00
N GLY A 326 -17.73 -11.02 0.41
CA GLY A 326 -18.74 -10.30 -0.33
C GLY A 326 -18.17 -9.76 -1.64
N GLU A 327 -18.90 -8.87 -2.29
CA GLU A 327 -18.47 -8.33 -3.59
C GLU A 327 -17.12 -7.58 -3.51
N ARG A 328 -16.91 -6.81 -2.44
CA ARG A 328 -15.75 -5.92 -2.24
C ARG A 328 -14.85 -6.29 -1.05
N ILE A 329 -15.13 -7.38 -0.35
CA ILE A 329 -14.23 -7.92 0.67
C ILE A 329 -14.07 -9.40 0.41
N LYS A 330 -12.85 -9.82 0.13
CA LYS A 330 -12.52 -11.18 -0.29
C LYS A 330 -11.31 -11.66 0.48
N ILE A 331 -11.18 -12.97 0.59
CA ILE A 331 -9.94 -13.61 0.95
C ILE A 331 -9.00 -13.52 -0.26
N ALA A 332 -7.72 -13.23 -0.02
CA ALA A 332 -6.70 -13.17 -1.06
C ALA A 332 -6.64 -14.49 -1.84
N GLU A 333 -6.77 -14.46 -3.16
CA GLU A 333 -6.73 -15.66 -4.01
C GLU A 333 -5.40 -16.40 -3.81
N TYR A 334 -5.45 -17.72 -3.66
CA TYR A 334 -4.25 -18.51 -3.35
C TYR A 334 -4.35 -19.96 -3.81
N ILE A 335 -3.18 -20.57 -4.02
CA ILE A 335 -3.00 -22.01 -4.18
C ILE A 335 -2.01 -22.54 -3.16
N ILE A 336 -2.03 -23.85 -2.90
CA ILE A 336 -0.95 -24.54 -2.21
C ILE A 336 -0.32 -25.51 -3.19
N THR A 337 0.96 -25.33 -3.47
CA THR A 337 1.65 -26.10 -4.51
C THR A 337 3.08 -26.45 -4.10
N ASP A 338 3.51 -27.62 -4.56
CA ASP A 338 4.90 -28.10 -4.59
C ASP A 338 5.43 -28.20 -6.03
N ASN A 339 4.64 -27.75 -7.02
CA ASN A 339 4.98 -27.81 -8.44
C ASN A 339 5.41 -26.40 -8.95
N PRO A 340 6.67 -26.24 -9.42
CA PRO A 340 7.15 -25.01 -10.01
C PRO A 340 6.33 -24.51 -11.21
N GLU A 341 5.78 -25.42 -12.02
CA GLU A 341 5.00 -25.09 -13.22
C GLU A 341 3.61 -24.55 -12.86
N GLU A 342 2.98 -25.12 -11.83
CA GLU A 342 1.71 -24.63 -11.31
C GLU A 342 1.87 -23.25 -10.65
N LEU A 343 2.94 -23.07 -9.87
CA LEU A 343 3.29 -21.78 -9.26
C LEU A 343 3.49 -20.70 -10.32
N GLU A 344 4.18 -21.03 -11.40
CA GLU A 344 4.38 -20.13 -12.53
C GLU A 344 3.07 -19.80 -13.25
N LYS A 345 2.23 -20.80 -13.54
CA LYS A 345 0.92 -20.57 -14.18
C LYS A 345 0.08 -19.61 -13.34
N PHE A 346 0.02 -19.85 -12.03
CA PHE A 346 -0.71 -19.00 -11.10
C PHE A 346 -0.11 -17.58 -11.00
N PHE A 347 1.22 -17.45 -11.15
CA PHE A 347 1.87 -16.14 -11.25
C PHE A 347 1.42 -15.36 -12.48
N LEU A 348 1.36 -16.01 -13.64
CA LEU A 348 0.89 -15.38 -14.88
C LEU A 348 -0.59 -14.98 -14.79
N GLU A 349 -1.44 -15.84 -14.20
CA GLU A 349 -2.84 -15.52 -13.93
C GLU A 349 -3.00 -14.30 -13.00
N ALA A 350 -2.14 -14.16 -11.98
CA ALA A 350 -2.15 -13.02 -11.09
C ALA A 350 -1.81 -11.72 -11.84
N VAL A 351 -0.74 -11.74 -12.63
CA VAL A 351 -0.28 -10.58 -13.41
C VAL A 351 -1.35 -10.13 -14.41
N GLU A 352 -1.98 -11.08 -15.10
CA GLU A 352 -3.07 -10.84 -16.04
C GLU A 352 -4.26 -10.13 -15.38
N LYS A 353 -4.62 -10.55 -14.16
CA LYS A 353 -5.67 -9.89 -13.37
C LYS A 353 -5.26 -8.52 -12.82
N GLY A 354 -4.08 -8.03 -13.14
CA GLY A 354 -3.58 -6.72 -12.73
C GLY A 354 -2.73 -6.72 -11.47
N CYS A 355 -2.47 -7.87 -10.83
CA CYS A 355 -1.62 -7.96 -9.65
C CYS A 355 -0.13 -7.73 -9.99
N GLU A 356 0.70 -7.48 -8.97
CA GLU A 356 2.15 -7.32 -9.15
C GLU A 356 2.92 -8.65 -9.28
N GLY A 357 2.28 -9.78 -9.00
CA GLY A 357 2.89 -11.11 -8.94
C GLY A 357 2.29 -11.95 -7.82
N LEU A 358 3.12 -12.72 -7.10
CA LEU A 358 2.70 -13.54 -5.95
C LEU A 358 3.47 -13.24 -4.68
N VAL A 359 2.87 -13.57 -3.53
CA VAL A 359 3.55 -13.74 -2.24
C VAL A 359 3.48 -15.21 -1.86
N CYS A 360 4.63 -15.90 -1.93
CA CYS A 360 4.77 -17.28 -1.55
C CYS A 360 5.11 -17.38 -0.07
N LYS A 361 4.26 -18.05 0.70
CA LYS A 361 4.37 -18.20 2.15
C LYS A 361 4.70 -19.65 2.50
N SER A 362 5.60 -19.83 3.46
CA SER A 362 5.90 -21.15 4.01
C SER A 362 4.66 -21.73 4.67
N VAL A 363 4.46 -23.04 4.50
CA VAL A 363 3.40 -23.81 5.17
C VAL A 363 3.95 -24.75 6.25
N MET A 364 5.24 -24.60 6.59
CA MET A 364 5.89 -25.41 7.62
C MET A 364 5.42 -25.04 9.03
N PRO A 365 5.60 -25.93 10.03
CA PRO A 365 5.19 -25.67 11.42
C PRO A 365 5.85 -24.45 12.08
N ASP A 366 6.99 -24.00 11.58
CA ASP A 366 7.71 -22.81 12.06
C ASP A 366 7.33 -21.52 11.30
N SER A 367 6.32 -21.57 10.41
CA SER A 367 5.83 -20.44 9.61
C SER A 367 5.01 -19.43 10.43
N ILE A 368 5.60 -18.94 11.52
CA ILE A 368 5.03 -17.93 12.41
C ILE A 368 5.01 -16.54 11.76
N TYR A 369 4.24 -15.62 12.32
CA TYR A 369 4.26 -14.22 11.91
C TYR A 369 5.47 -13.50 12.53
N ARG A 370 6.49 -13.24 11.72
CA ARG A 370 7.70 -12.53 12.15
C ARG A 370 7.50 -11.02 12.07
N ALA A 371 6.75 -10.48 13.04
CA ALA A 371 6.44 -9.06 13.14
C ALA A 371 7.71 -8.19 13.06
N GLY A 372 7.68 -7.17 12.19
CA GLY A 372 8.76 -6.21 12.00
C GLY A 372 10.02 -6.75 11.32
N ALA A 373 10.09 -8.04 10.99
CA ALA A 373 11.26 -8.67 10.39
C ALA A 373 11.06 -8.94 8.90
N ARG A 374 12.18 -8.92 8.16
CA ARG A 374 12.26 -9.50 6.82
C ARG A 374 12.89 -10.88 6.93
N GLY A 375 12.32 -11.85 6.22
CA GLY A 375 12.90 -13.19 6.16
C GLY A 375 12.24 -14.07 5.11
N TRP A 376 12.74 -15.29 5.02
CA TRP A 376 12.40 -16.25 3.96
C TRP A 376 11.06 -16.95 4.12
N LEU A 377 10.35 -16.75 5.24
CA LEU A 377 9.03 -17.34 5.42
C LEU A 377 8.02 -16.79 4.41
N TRP A 378 8.18 -15.54 3.97
CA TRP A 378 7.43 -14.94 2.87
C TRP A 378 8.40 -14.50 1.77
N ILE A 379 8.11 -14.88 0.53
CA ILE A 379 8.92 -14.55 -0.64
C ILE A 379 8.01 -13.91 -1.70
N LYS A 380 8.38 -12.72 -2.16
CA LYS A 380 7.72 -12.06 -3.28
C LYS A 380 8.24 -12.67 -4.56
N TYR A 381 7.35 -13.28 -5.32
CA TYR A 381 7.64 -13.69 -6.68
C TYR A 381 7.18 -12.58 -7.63
N LYS A 382 8.15 -11.81 -8.16
CA LYS A 382 7.89 -10.70 -9.08
C LYS A 382 8.97 -10.65 -10.15
N ARG A 383 8.54 -10.47 -11.40
CA ARG A 383 9.43 -10.14 -12.54
C ARG A 383 9.49 -8.63 -12.70
N ASP A 384 10.67 -8.11 -13.05
CA ASP A 384 10.84 -6.70 -13.36
C ASP A 384 10.30 -6.43 -14.77
N TYR A 385 8.98 -6.32 -14.89
CA TYR A 385 8.32 -6.11 -16.18
C TYR A 385 8.35 -4.65 -16.65
N LYS A 386 8.82 -3.71 -15.82
CA LYS A 386 8.72 -2.26 -16.04
C LYS A 386 9.31 -1.79 -17.36
N SER A 387 8.50 -1.83 -18.41
CA SER A 387 8.77 -1.20 -19.68
C SER A 387 7.42 -0.75 -20.21
N GLU A 388 7.26 0.56 -20.37
CA GLU A 388 6.03 1.17 -20.84
C GLU A 388 5.89 0.96 -22.35
N MET A 389 4.71 0.51 -22.77
CA MET A 389 4.31 0.42 -24.17
C MET A 389 4.25 1.85 -24.75
N THR A 390 5.08 2.14 -25.74
CA THR A 390 5.18 3.49 -26.34
C THR A 390 4.24 3.69 -27.52
N ASP A 391 3.87 2.60 -28.19
CA ASP A 391 3.09 2.61 -29.41
C ASP A 391 1.67 2.12 -29.15
N THR A 392 0.69 2.66 -29.89
CA THR A 392 -0.69 2.19 -29.89
C THR A 392 -0.85 0.97 -30.80
N VAL A 393 -1.90 0.19 -30.57
CA VAL A 393 -2.29 -0.93 -31.44
C VAL A 393 -3.74 -0.78 -31.89
N ASP A 394 -4.03 -1.20 -33.11
CA ASP A 394 -5.38 -1.22 -33.66
C ASP A 394 -5.94 -2.63 -33.48
N LEU A 395 -7.01 -2.78 -32.70
CA LEU A 395 -7.56 -4.09 -32.35
C LEU A 395 -9.02 -4.21 -32.75
N VAL A 396 -9.42 -5.42 -33.12
CA VAL A 396 -10.79 -5.75 -33.55
C VAL A 396 -11.64 -6.07 -32.33
N ILE A 397 -12.84 -5.49 -32.24
CA ILE A 397 -13.85 -5.85 -31.25
C ILE A 397 -14.47 -7.20 -31.66
N VAL A 398 -14.32 -8.21 -30.81
CA VAL A 398 -14.85 -9.56 -31.07
C VAL A 398 -15.91 -10.01 -30.05
N GLY A 399 -15.98 -9.36 -28.90
CA GLY A 399 -17.00 -9.61 -27.88
C GLY A 399 -17.10 -8.49 -26.85
N ALA A 400 -18.02 -8.63 -25.90
CA ALA A 400 -18.18 -7.72 -24.77
C ALA A 400 -18.63 -8.43 -23.50
N PHE A 401 -18.36 -7.79 -22.36
CA PHE A 401 -18.78 -8.18 -21.02
C PHE A 401 -19.78 -7.15 -20.47
N HIS A 402 -20.78 -7.60 -19.73
CA HIS A 402 -21.79 -6.71 -19.15
C HIS A 402 -21.18 -5.76 -18.11
N GLY A 403 -21.64 -4.51 -18.16
CA GLY A 403 -21.23 -3.47 -17.22
C GLY A 403 -21.91 -3.60 -15.87
N LYS A 404 -21.25 -3.04 -14.87
CA LYS A 404 -21.73 -2.85 -13.50
C LYS A 404 -21.86 -1.35 -13.21
N GLY A 405 -22.44 -1.01 -12.05
CA GLY A 405 -22.50 0.38 -11.60
C GLY A 405 -23.19 1.30 -12.61
N ARG A 406 -22.49 2.36 -13.05
CA ARG A 406 -23.05 3.34 -14.01
C ARG A 406 -23.26 2.76 -15.41
N ARG A 407 -22.56 1.66 -15.72
CA ARG A 407 -22.68 0.92 -16.98
C ARG A 407 -23.60 -0.30 -16.88
N ALA A 408 -24.39 -0.41 -15.81
CA ALA A 408 -25.41 -1.44 -15.71
C ALA A 408 -26.40 -1.33 -16.89
N GLY A 409 -26.63 -2.45 -17.58
CA GLY A 409 -27.49 -2.51 -18.78
C GLY A 409 -26.78 -2.16 -20.10
N THR A 410 -25.48 -1.90 -20.09
CA THR A 410 -24.64 -1.76 -21.30
C THR A 410 -23.37 -2.63 -21.18
N TYR A 411 -22.37 -2.37 -22.02
CA TYR A 411 -21.08 -3.06 -22.00
C TYR A 411 -20.12 -2.41 -20.99
N GLY A 412 -19.56 -3.23 -20.10
CA GLY A 412 -18.53 -2.83 -19.16
C GLY A 412 -17.15 -2.80 -19.81
N ALA A 413 -16.85 -3.83 -20.59
CA ALA A 413 -15.60 -3.94 -21.32
C ALA A 413 -15.75 -4.71 -22.63
N LEU A 414 -14.88 -4.42 -23.58
CA LEU A 414 -14.80 -5.07 -24.89
C LEU A 414 -13.68 -6.11 -24.91
N LEU A 415 -13.94 -7.27 -25.51
CA LEU A 415 -12.93 -8.28 -25.81
C LEU A 415 -12.30 -7.96 -27.16
N LEU A 416 -10.99 -7.74 -27.17
CA LEU A 416 -10.26 -7.26 -28.33
C LEU A 416 -9.26 -8.30 -28.85
N ALA A 417 -9.08 -8.34 -30.17
CA ALA A 417 -8.24 -9.31 -30.85
C ALA A 417 -7.30 -8.66 -31.89
N ALA A 418 -6.11 -9.24 -32.01
CA ALA A 418 -5.17 -8.97 -33.09
C ALA A 418 -5.43 -9.94 -34.26
N TYR A 419 -5.07 -9.54 -35.47
CA TYR A 419 -5.28 -10.36 -36.67
C TYR A 419 -4.10 -11.31 -36.92
N ASP A 420 -4.37 -12.56 -37.30
CA ASP A 420 -3.41 -13.54 -37.76
C ASP A 420 -3.64 -13.78 -39.26
N PRO A 421 -2.82 -13.16 -40.13
CA PRO A 421 -2.94 -13.32 -41.58
C PRO A 421 -2.64 -14.72 -42.09
N GLU A 422 -1.88 -15.55 -41.35
CA GLU A 422 -1.50 -16.88 -41.82
C GLU A 422 -2.67 -17.87 -41.75
N ASN A 423 -3.47 -17.76 -40.69
CA ASN A 423 -4.63 -18.63 -40.48
C ASN A 423 -5.97 -17.95 -40.77
N ASP A 424 -5.96 -16.67 -41.16
CA ASP A 424 -7.14 -15.83 -41.36
C ASP A 424 -8.07 -15.79 -40.12
N THR A 425 -7.46 -15.58 -38.94
CA THR A 425 -8.16 -15.58 -37.65
C THR A 425 -7.86 -14.34 -36.81
N PHE A 426 -8.71 -14.07 -35.83
CA PHE A 426 -8.59 -13.00 -34.84
C PHE A 426 -8.33 -13.63 -33.47
N LYS A 427 -7.16 -13.37 -32.90
CA LYS A 427 -6.72 -13.95 -31.63
C LYS A 427 -6.78 -12.90 -30.53
N THR A 428 -7.53 -13.21 -29.47
CA THR A 428 -7.76 -12.25 -28.38
C THR A 428 -6.48 -11.88 -27.65
N VAL A 429 -6.34 -10.60 -27.30
CA VAL A 429 -5.13 -10.03 -26.68
C VAL A 429 -5.42 -9.16 -25.46
N CYS A 430 -6.64 -8.62 -25.29
CA CYS A 430 -7.00 -7.93 -24.05
C CYS A 430 -8.51 -7.74 -23.86
N LYS A 431 -8.89 -7.38 -22.63
CA LYS A 431 -10.21 -6.84 -22.27
C LYS A 431 -10.06 -5.34 -21.98
N CYS A 432 -10.74 -4.49 -22.75
CA CYS A 432 -10.65 -3.03 -22.62
C CYS A 432 -11.95 -2.44 -22.06
N GLY A 433 -11.90 -1.88 -20.85
CA GLY A 433 -13.03 -1.20 -20.21
C GLY A 433 -12.80 0.29 -19.95
N SER A 434 -11.59 0.81 -20.18
CA SER A 434 -11.21 2.19 -19.86
C SER A 434 -10.94 3.03 -21.11
N GLY A 435 -11.03 4.36 -20.99
CA GLY A 435 -10.76 5.29 -22.10
C GLY A 435 -11.98 5.73 -22.91
N PHE A 436 -13.16 5.19 -22.61
CA PHE A 436 -14.42 5.57 -23.25
C PHE A 436 -15.03 6.80 -22.56
N THR A 437 -15.45 7.78 -23.35
CA THR A 437 -16.28 8.90 -22.87
C THR A 437 -17.73 8.45 -22.65
N ASP A 438 -18.53 9.26 -21.94
CA ASP A 438 -19.96 8.97 -21.75
C ASP A 438 -20.71 8.90 -23.10
N GLU A 439 -20.27 9.69 -24.09
CA GLU A 439 -20.81 9.65 -25.46
C GLU A 439 -20.45 8.34 -26.17
N ASP A 440 -19.21 7.87 -26.03
CA ASP A 440 -18.78 6.58 -26.56
C ASP A 440 -19.63 5.44 -26.00
N LEU A 441 -19.81 5.41 -24.68
CA LEU A 441 -20.57 4.37 -23.99
C LEU A 441 -22.05 4.36 -24.40
N ALA A 442 -22.63 5.53 -24.70
CA ALA A 442 -24.00 5.64 -25.20
C ALA A 442 -24.15 5.17 -26.66
N ASN A 443 -23.09 5.30 -27.47
CA ASN A 443 -23.10 4.96 -28.89
C ASN A 443 -22.63 3.53 -29.18
N LEU A 444 -21.77 2.95 -28.33
CA LEU A 444 -21.22 1.60 -28.47
C LEU A 444 -22.28 0.52 -28.73
N PRO A 445 -23.38 0.43 -27.95
CA PRO A 445 -24.44 -0.54 -28.21
C PRO A 445 -25.05 -0.39 -29.60
N LYS A 446 -25.32 0.86 -30.04
CA LYS A 446 -25.92 1.12 -31.37
C LYS A 446 -24.97 0.75 -32.51
N MET A 447 -23.67 1.00 -32.32
CA MET A 447 -22.64 0.71 -33.31
C MET A 447 -22.39 -0.80 -33.44
N LEU A 448 -22.45 -1.55 -32.33
CA LEU A 448 -22.14 -2.97 -32.31
C LEU A 448 -23.35 -3.89 -32.57
N GLU A 449 -24.58 -3.43 -32.32
CA GLU A 449 -25.79 -4.23 -32.50
C GLU A 449 -25.94 -4.86 -33.90
N PRO A 450 -25.64 -4.15 -35.01
CA PRO A 450 -25.72 -4.75 -36.35
C PRO A 450 -24.73 -5.89 -36.60
N HIS A 451 -23.74 -6.06 -35.72
CA HIS A 451 -22.69 -7.08 -35.80
C HIS A 451 -22.83 -8.13 -34.70
N ARG A 452 -23.88 -8.07 -33.88
CA ARG A 452 -24.10 -9.01 -32.78
C ARG A 452 -24.43 -10.40 -33.31
N ILE A 453 -23.79 -11.41 -32.74
CA ILE A 453 -23.99 -12.82 -33.05
C ILE A 453 -24.21 -13.63 -31.78
N GLU A 454 -24.92 -14.76 -31.89
CA GLU A 454 -25.30 -15.58 -30.73
C GLU A 454 -24.15 -16.46 -30.20
N HIS A 455 -23.15 -16.72 -31.02
CA HIS A 455 -22.01 -17.60 -30.68
C HIS A 455 -20.70 -16.96 -31.12
N LYS A 456 -19.58 -17.44 -30.56
CA LYS A 456 -18.23 -17.04 -30.99
C LYS A 456 -18.07 -17.22 -32.51
N HIS A 457 -17.61 -16.18 -33.20
CA HIS A 457 -17.39 -16.22 -34.64
C HIS A 457 -16.31 -17.26 -34.99
N PRO A 458 -16.42 -18.04 -36.08
CA PRO A 458 -15.45 -19.10 -36.42
C PRO A 458 -14.01 -18.60 -36.62
N ARG A 459 -13.84 -17.37 -37.12
CA ARG A 459 -12.53 -16.71 -37.25
C ARG A 459 -11.98 -16.20 -35.90
N VAL A 460 -12.72 -16.26 -34.80
CA VAL A 460 -12.27 -15.74 -33.49
C VAL A 460 -11.76 -16.89 -32.62
N ILE A 461 -10.48 -16.80 -32.25
CA ILE A 461 -9.84 -17.76 -31.35
C ILE A 461 -9.73 -17.10 -29.98
N SER A 462 -10.43 -17.64 -28.99
CA SER A 462 -10.37 -17.17 -27.60
C SER A 462 -10.63 -18.31 -26.63
N ASN A 463 -9.92 -18.29 -25.50
CA ASN A 463 -10.19 -19.13 -24.33
C ASN A 463 -11.12 -18.44 -23.32
N LEU A 464 -11.47 -17.17 -23.55
CA LEU A 464 -12.45 -16.43 -22.76
C LEU A 464 -13.84 -16.61 -23.38
N GLU A 465 -14.85 -16.70 -22.52
CA GLU A 465 -16.24 -16.67 -22.93
C GLU A 465 -16.79 -15.26 -22.67
N ALA A 466 -17.15 -14.54 -23.73
CA ALA A 466 -17.76 -13.23 -23.62
C ALA A 466 -19.27 -13.36 -23.36
N ASP A 467 -19.87 -12.37 -22.69
CA ASP A 467 -21.32 -12.32 -22.48
C ASP A 467 -22.06 -12.06 -23.81
N VAL A 468 -21.42 -11.32 -24.71
CA VAL A 468 -21.92 -11.00 -26.06
C VAL A 468 -20.80 -11.18 -27.08
N TRP A 469 -21.12 -11.79 -28.22
CA TRP A 469 -20.21 -12.00 -29.34
C TRP A 469 -20.54 -11.07 -30.52
N PHE A 470 -19.51 -10.67 -31.27
CA PHE A 470 -19.65 -9.83 -32.46
C PHE A 470 -18.92 -10.43 -33.68
N GLU A 471 -19.43 -10.14 -34.87
CA GLU A 471 -18.67 -10.30 -36.11
C GLU A 471 -17.43 -9.40 -36.08
N PRO A 472 -16.22 -9.93 -36.36
CA PRO A 472 -14.99 -9.13 -36.40
C PRO A 472 -15.07 -8.08 -37.50
N LYS A 473 -15.34 -6.83 -37.13
CA LYS A 473 -15.55 -5.75 -38.10
C LYS A 473 -15.09 -4.38 -37.64
N ILE A 474 -15.39 -4.03 -36.39
CA ILE A 474 -15.05 -2.71 -35.87
C ILE A 474 -13.67 -2.74 -35.23
N VAL A 475 -12.82 -1.81 -35.66
CA VAL A 475 -11.45 -1.66 -35.18
C VAL A 475 -11.34 -0.40 -34.32
N ILE A 476 -10.66 -0.51 -33.18
CA ILE A 476 -10.38 0.61 -32.29
C ILE A 476 -8.89 0.69 -31.95
N GLU A 477 -8.41 1.91 -31.77
CA GLU A 477 -7.04 2.17 -31.33
C GLU A 477 -6.94 2.09 -29.79
N VAL A 478 -5.96 1.33 -29.31
CA VAL A 478 -5.76 1.02 -27.90
C VAL A 478 -4.31 1.23 -27.52
N ILE A 479 -4.09 1.76 -26.32
CA ILE A 479 -2.79 1.80 -25.66
C ILE A 479 -2.85 0.99 -24.37
N GLY A 480 -1.73 0.39 -23.95
CA GLY A 480 -1.61 -0.30 -22.68
C GLY A 480 -0.39 0.16 -21.90
N ALA A 481 -0.20 -0.39 -20.71
CA ALA A 481 1.01 -0.18 -19.92
C ALA A 481 2.18 -1.03 -20.46
N GLU A 482 1.94 -2.29 -20.78
CA GLU A 482 2.97 -3.25 -21.20
C GLU A 482 2.34 -4.47 -21.88
N ILE A 483 3.12 -5.24 -22.65
CA ILE A 483 2.72 -6.56 -23.15
C ILE A 483 3.32 -7.63 -22.22
N THR A 484 2.49 -8.58 -21.79
CA THR A 484 2.87 -9.63 -20.84
C THR A 484 2.49 -11.01 -21.35
N LEU A 485 3.10 -12.06 -20.78
CA LEU A 485 2.68 -13.43 -21.03
C LEU A 485 1.33 -13.68 -20.36
N SER A 486 0.41 -14.31 -21.09
CA SER A 486 -0.95 -14.56 -20.66
C SER A 486 -1.33 -16.03 -20.83
N PRO A 487 -1.88 -16.70 -19.81
CA PRO A 487 -2.39 -18.06 -19.96
C PRO A 487 -3.82 -18.09 -20.58
N ILE A 488 -4.49 -16.93 -20.67
CA ILE A 488 -5.89 -16.83 -21.11
C ILE A 488 -6.02 -16.28 -22.53
N HIS A 489 -5.20 -15.31 -22.91
CA HIS A 489 -5.25 -14.71 -24.23
C HIS A 489 -4.50 -15.56 -25.25
N THR A 490 -5.06 -15.63 -26.46
CA THR A 490 -4.68 -16.58 -27.51
C THR A 490 -3.72 -15.99 -28.54
N CYS A 491 -3.56 -14.66 -28.56
CA CYS A 491 -2.56 -14.00 -29.38
C CYS A 491 -1.16 -14.54 -29.01
N ALA A 492 -0.40 -15.00 -29.99
CA ALA A 492 0.92 -15.62 -29.84
C ALA A 492 0.96 -16.84 -28.91
N MET A 493 -0.16 -17.58 -28.78
CA MET A 493 -0.23 -18.79 -27.97
C MET A 493 0.85 -19.80 -28.38
N ASP A 494 1.57 -20.32 -27.38
CA ASP A 494 2.67 -21.29 -27.56
C ASP A 494 3.89 -20.78 -28.35
N VAL A 495 3.89 -19.52 -28.82
CA VAL A 495 4.98 -18.96 -29.64
C VAL A 495 6.18 -18.57 -28.78
N ILE A 496 5.94 -17.78 -27.73
CA ILE A 496 7.01 -17.32 -26.82
C ILE A 496 7.29 -18.36 -25.75
N ARG A 497 6.23 -18.94 -25.20
CA ARG A 497 6.30 -19.96 -24.16
C ARG A 497 5.11 -20.90 -24.29
N LYS A 498 5.39 -22.20 -24.20
CA LYS A 498 4.36 -23.23 -24.18
C LYS A 498 3.36 -22.99 -23.04
N GLY A 499 2.07 -23.03 -23.36
CA GLY A 499 0.96 -22.78 -22.45
C GLY A 499 0.68 -21.30 -22.18
N SER A 500 1.22 -20.38 -22.98
CA SER A 500 0.98 -18.94 -22.83
C SER A 500 0.93 -18.21 -24.17
N GLY A 501 -0.02 -17.29 -24.31
CA GLY A 501 -0.01 -16.24 -25.32
C GLY A 501 0.52 -14.92 -24.75
N LEU A 502 0.14 -13.82 -25.39
CA LEU A 502 0.47 -12.45 -25.02
C LEU A 502 -0.81 -11.67 -24.71
N ALA A 503 -0.72 -10.75 -23.75
CA ALA A 503 -1.78 -9.83 -23.41
C ALA A 503 -1.28 -8.40 -23.16
N ILE A 504 -2.13 -7.43 -23.50
CA ILE A 504 -1.89 -6.01 -23.22
C ILE A 504 -2.46 -5.66 -21.86
N ARG A 505 -1.58 -5.24 -20.94
CA ARG A 505 -1.95 -4.90 -19.56
C ARG A 505 -2.46 -3.47 -19.45
N PHE A 506 -3.49 -3.26 -18.63
CA PHE A 506 -4.16 -1.97 -18.43
C PHE A 506 -4.53 -1.27 -19.76
N PRO A 507 -5.24 -1.95 -20.66
CA PRO A 507 -5.61 -1.39 -21.95
C PRO A 507 -6.60 -0.22 -21.76
N ARG A 508 -6.41 0.82 -22.58
CA ARG A 508 -7.23 2.02 -22.64
C ARG A 508 -7.51 2.37 -24.09
N PHE A 509 -8.78 2.57 -24.41
CA PHE A 509 -9.21 3.15 -25.69
C PHE A 509 -8.71 4.60 -25.80
N THR A 510 -8.14 4.96 -26.94
CA THR A 510 -7.55 6.31 -27.13
C THR A 510 -8.58 7.38 -27.50
N GLY A 511 -9.81 6.97 -27.84
CA GLY A 511 -10.83 7.84 -28.44
C GLY A 511 -10.91 7.70 -29.96
N ASN A 512 -10.03 6.91 -30.59
CA ASN A 512 -9.95 6.79 -32.05
C ASN A 512 -10.58 5.48 -32.57
N TYR A 513 -11.78 5.58 -33.14
CA TYR A 513 -12.39 4.49 -33.91
C TYR A 513 -11.80 4.46 -35.33
N ARG A 514 -11.24 3.32 -35.71
CA ARG A 514 -10.55 3.15 -36.99
C ARG A 514 -11.52 2.76 -38.10
N PHE A 515 -12.47 3.66 -38.41
CA PHE A 515 -13.41 3.46 -39.52
C PHE A 515 -12.72 3.45 -40.90
N ASP A 516 -11.47 3.89 -40.95
CA ASP A 516 -10.58 3.81 -42.10
C ASP A 516 -9.97 2.42 -42.32
N LYS A 517 -10.12 1.49 -41.38
CA LYS A 517 -9.54 0.14 -41.41
C LYS A 517 -10.60 -0.95 -41.49
N ALA A 518 -10.35 -1.97 -42.31
CA ALA A 518 -11.05 -3.24 -42.20
C ALA A 518 -10.50 -4.05 -41.01
N ALA A 519 -11.22 -5.11 -40.60
CA ALA A 519 -10.76 -5.97 -39.51
C ALA A 519 -9.40 -6.61 -39.83
N GLU A 520 -9.16 -6.97 -41.08
CA GLU A 520 -7.91 -7.54 -41.58
C GLU A 520 -6.74 -6.53 -41.63
N ASP A 521 -7.01 -5.23 -41.50
CA ASP A 521 -5.99 -4.16 -41.40
C ASP A 521 -5.59 -3.83 -39.94
N ALA A 522 -6.16 -4.57 -38.97
CA ALA A 522 -5.80 -4.45 -37.56
C ALA A 522 -4.34 -4.87 -37.31
N THR A 523 -3.81 -4.47 -36.16
CA THR A 523 -2.49 -4.91 -35.72
C THR A 523 -2.43 -6.43 -35.70
N THR A 524 -1.36 -6.96 -36.27
CA THR A 524 -1.16 -8.39 -36.48
C THR A 524 -0.55 -9.05 -35.26
N GLU A 525 -0.79 -10.36 -35.10
CA GLU A 525 -0.13 -11.19 -34.08
C GLU A 525 1.40 -11.05 -34.13
N LYS A 526 1.96 -10.96 -35.33
CA LYS A 526 3.40 -10.78 -35.54
C LYS A 526 3.90 -9.45 -34.99
N GLU A 527 3.19 -8.35 -35.24
CA GLU A 527 3.54 -7.03 -34.68
C GLU A 527 3.49 -7.06 -33.15
N ILE A 528 2.47 -7.68 -32.55
CA ILE A 528 2.39 -7.84 -31.08
C ILE A 528 3.60 -8.63 -30.53
N ILE A 529 4.02 -9.69 -31.22
CA ILE A 529 5.22 -10.46 -30.86
C ILE A 529 6.48 -9.59 -30.93
N GLU A 530 6.64 -8.81 -32.00
CA GLU A 530 7.78 -7.91 -32.20
C GLU A 530 7.84 -6.84 -31.09
N MET A 531 6.70 -6.22 -30.76
CA MET A 531 6.59 -5.24 -29.67
C MET A 531 7.02 -5.85 -28.32
N TYR A 532 6.56 -7.07 -28.01
CA TYR A 532 6.96 -7.78 -26.79
C TYR A 532 8.48 -8.07 -26.76
N GLN A 533 9.07 -8.51 -27.88
CA GLN A 533 10.51 -8.76 -27.95
C GLN A 533 11.34 -7.47 -27.79
N HIS A 534 10.88 -6.35 -28.36
CA HIS A 534 11.51 -5.04 -28.17
C HIS A 534 11.44 -4.58 -26.71
N GLN A 535 10.32 -4.84 -26.04
CA GLN A 535 10.15 -4.57 -24.60
C GLN A 535 11.22 -5.27 -23.76
N LEU A 536 11.48 -6.57 -24.02
CA LEU A 536 12.48 -7.35 -23.30
C LEU A 536 13.92 -6.86 -23.53
N LYS A 537 14.25 -6.42 -24.74
CA LYS A 537 15.60 -5.88 -25.04
C LYS A 537 15.91 -4.63 -24.21
N ARG A 538 14.96 -3.70 -24.09
CA ARG A 538 15.12 -2.49 -23.27
C ARG A 538 15.37 -2.78 -21.80
N ILE A 539 14.74 -3.82 -21.25
CA ILE A 539 14.92 -4.23 -19.84
C ILE A 539 16.35 -4.71 -19.59
N ASN A 540 16.99 -5.39 -20.56
CA ASN A 540 18.37 -5.86 -20.40
C ASN A 540 19.43 -4.77 -20.58
N GLU A 541 19.06 -3.63 -21.18
CA GLU A 541 19.94 -2.47 -21.40
C GLU A 541 19.82 -1.40 -20.29
N SER A 542 18.84 -1.55 -19.39
CA SER A 542 18.55 -0.66 -18.24
C SER A 542 19.07 -1.23 -16.93
#